data_AF-A0A934WWD4-F1
#
_entry.id   AF-A0A934WWD4-F1
#
_cell.length_a   1.000
_cell.length_b   1.000
_cell.length_c   1.000
_cell.angle_alpha   90.00
_cell.angle_beta   90.00
_cell.angle_gamma   90.00
#
_symmetry.space_group_name_H-M   'P 1'
#
loop_
_entity.id
_entity.type
_entity.pdbx_description
1 polymer ?
#
loop_
_entity_poly.entity_id
_entity_poly.type
_entity_poly.pdbx_seq_one_letter_code
_entity_poly.pdbx_strand_id
1 'polypeptide(L)'
;MIKFIKEVGKSFSAYISALRFINQNKMWPYIIGAAFFNLFAFIFVGIVAWLYTGNLIDWLYSFMNLPPDWKEWTGLVQIALSIFIRILLFLIYLNLFKYIILFIFAPVLAFISEKTQNILHKESRTLKLHHVVRDIIRGMFIAIILISLQVVSWLLLVLLCISLPLLAPFYAILLFLIESFFFGASMMDYRNEYFGLSVKESLIRIFRHKGIAFGNGFCLNLLILIPVLGVLFGPSLAVISAAIASNRTLE
;
A
#
# COMPACT_ATOMS: atom_id res chain seq x y z
N MET A 1 -18.43 16.53 12.80
CA MET A 1 -17.27 16.19 13.66
C MET A 1 -17.51 14.92 14.49
N ILE A 2 -18.60 14.82 15.25
CA ILE A 2 -18.90 13.65 16.12
C ILE A 2 -18.93 12.31 15.35
N LYS A 3 -19.56 12.26 14.16
CA LYS A 3 -19.59 11.05 13.32
C LYS A 3 -18.17 10.56 12.98
N PHE A 4 -17.31 11.46 12.52
CA PHE A 4 -15.94 11.13 12.12
C PHE A 4 -15.15 10.53 13.27
N ILE A 5 -15.17 11.17 14.45
CA ILE A 5 -14.43 10.70 15.63
C ILE A 5 -14.92 9.31 16.07
N LYS A 6 -16.24 9.09 16.07
CA LYS A 6 -16.84 7.77 16.37
C LYS A 6 -16.38 6.71 15.38
N GLU A 7 -16.36 7.02 14.09
CA GLU A 7 -15.89 6.11 13.04
C GLU A 7 -14.40 5.79 13.19
N VAL A 8 -13.57 6.78 13.50
CA VAL A 8 -12.15 6.56 13.79
C VAL A 8 -12.00 5.61 14.98
N GLY A 9 -12.68 5.86 16.10
CA GLY A 9 -12.65 4.96 17.26
C GLY A 9 -13.10 3.52 16.92
N LYS A 10 -14.12 3.36 16.08
CA LYS A 10 -14.54 2.05 15.58
C LYS A 10 -13.44 1.37 14.78
N SER A 11 -12.74 2.07 13.88
CA SER A 11 -11.61 1.51 13.12
C SER A 11 -10.49 1.00 14.01
N PHE A 12 -10.12 1.74 15.06
CA PHE A 12 -9.08 1.29 16.02
C PHE A 12 -9.51 0.01 16.75
N SER A 13 -10.76 -0.02 17.25
CA SER A 13 -11.31 -1.23 17.88
C SER A 13 -11.43 -2.42 16.93
N ALA A 14 -11.53 -2.15 15.63
CA ALA A 14 -11.66 -3.18 14.60
C ALA A 14 -10.32 -3.89 14.35
N TYR A 15 -9.15 -3.26 14.57
CA TYR A 15 -7.86 -3.95 14.51
C TYR A 15 -7.75 -5.04 15.60
N ILE A 16 -8.16 -4.72 16.82
CA ILE A 16 -8.22 -5.70 17.92
C ILE A 16 -9.23 -6.81 17.60
N SER A 17 -10.36 -6.43 16.99
CA SER A 17 -11.36 -7.40 16.54
C SER A 17 -10.85 -8.28 15.40
N ALA A 18 -10.04 -7.74 14.49
CA ALA A 18 -9.42 -8.46 13.38
C ALA A 18 -8.45 -9.52 13.90
N LEU A 19 -7.59 -9.20 14.87
CA LEU A 19 -6.71 -10.20 15.51
C LEU A 19 -7.50 -11.35 16.14
N ARG A 20 -8.57 -11.03 16.88
CA ARG A 20 -9.46 -12.07 17.45
C ARG A 20 -10.15 -12.90 16.36
N PHE A 21 -10.63 -12.24 15.31
CA PHE A 21 -11.29 -12.89 14.17
C PHE A 21 -10.36 -13.85 13.44
N ILE A 22 -9.10 -13.45 13.23
CA ILE A 22 -8.06 -14.28 12.60
C ILE A 22 -7.82 -15.56 13.39
N ASN A 23 -7.70 -15.44 14.73
CA ASN A 23 -7.52 -16.58 15.63
C ASN A 23 -8.73 -17.51 15.62
N GLN A 24 -9.94 -16.96 15.77
CA GLN A 24 -11.17 -17.74 15.87
C GLN A 24 -11.50 -18.51 14.59
N ASN A 25 -11.22 -17.91 13.43
CA ASN A 25 -11.58 -18.47 12.13
C ASN A 25 -10.39 -19.11 11.40
N LYS A 26 -9.28 -19.37 12.10
CA LYS A 26 -8.08 -20.03 11.57
C LYS A 26 -7.56 -19.39 10.28
N MET A 27 -7.54 -18.06 10.21
CA MET A 27 -7.12 -17.33 8.99
C MET A 27 -5.60 -17.16 8.86
N TRP A 28 -4.82 -17.51 9.88
CA TRP A 28 -3.37 -17.40 9.88
C TRP A 28 -2.67 -18.00 8.66
N PRO A 29 -3.06 -19.19 8.13
CA PRO A 29 -2.40 -19.75 6.95
C PRO A 29 -2.49 -18.82 5.72
N TYR A 30 -3.62 -18.14 5.53
CA TYR A 30 -3.80 -17.21 4.42
C TYR A 30 -2.99 -15.93 4.60
N ILE A 31 -2.94 -15.41 5.83
CA ILE A 31 -2.17 -14.21 6.16
C ILE A 31 -0.67 -14.47 6.10
N ILE A 32 -0.21 -15.61 6.62
CA ILE A 32 1.18 -16.04 6.54
C ILE A 32 1.56 -16.32 5.07
N GLY A 33 0.68 -16.95 4.30
CA GLY A 33 0.87 -17.12 2.85
C GLY A 33 1.02 -15.79 2.12
N ALA A 34 0.21 -14.80 2.47
CA ALA A 34 0.32 -13.44 1.94
C ALA A 34 1.65 -12.77 2.34
N ALA A 35 2.07 -12.90 3.60
CA ALA A 35 3.36 -12.42 4.06
C ALA A 35 4.53 -13.08 3.29
N PHE A 36 4.51 -14.39 3.11
CA PHE A 36 5.53 -15.09 2.31
C PHE A 36 5.53 -14.66 0.86
N PHE A 37 4.36 -14.44 0.26
CA PHE A 37 4.26 -13.93 -1.10
C PHE A 37 4.88 -12.52 -1.22
N ASN A 38 4.62 -11.65 -0.25
CA ASN A 38 5.23 -10.31 -0.20
C ASN A 38 6.76 -10.39 -0.01
N LEU A 39 7.24 -11.25 0.89
CA LEU A 39 8.67 -11.48 1.10
C LEU A 39 9.34 -12.05 -0.15
N PHE A 40 8.71 -13.00 -0.83
CA PHE A 40 9.19 -13.56 -2.08
C PHE A 40 9.28 -12.50 -3.17
N ALA A 41 8.23 -11.67 -3.33
CA ALA A 41 8.25 -10.55 -4.26
C ALA A 41 9.39 -9.57 -3.96
N PHE A 42 9.65 -9.25 -2.68
CA PHE A 42 10.80 -8.42 -2.29
C PHE A 42 12.14 -8.99 -2.71
N ILE A 43 12.37 -10.26 -2.43
CA ILE A 43 13.63 -10.93 -2.78
C ILE A 43 13.76 -11.03 -4.30
N PHE A 44 12.68 -11.42 -5.00
CA PHE A 44 12.67 -11.55 -6.45
C PHE A 44 13.01 -10.24 -7.15
N VAL A 45 12.32 -9.14 -6.82
CA VAL A 45 12.61 -7.85 -7.45
C VAL A 45 13.99 -7.33 -7.03
N GLY A 46 14.43 -7.61 -5.80
CA GLY A 46 15.79 -7.28 -5.34
C GLY A 46 16.89 -7.99 -6.14
N ILE A 47 16.71 -9.28 -6.45
CA ILE A 47 17.61 -10.06 -7.30
C ILE A 47 17.62 -9.50 -8.72
N VAL A 48 16.44 -9.25 -9.31
CA VAL A 48 16.33 -8.65 -10.65
C VAL A 48 17.05 -7.30 -10.69
N ALA A 49 16.79 -6.42 -9.72
CA ALA A 49 17.47 -5.12 -9.63
C ALA A 49 18.99 -5.26 -9.52
N TRP A 50 19.49 -6.24 -8.75
CA TRP A 50 20.93 -6.52 -8.64
C TRP A 50 21.55 -7.05 -9.94
N LEU A 51 20.83 -7.88 -10.69
CA LEU A 51 21.33 -8.42 -11.96
C LEU A 51 21.41 -7.33 -13.05
N TYR A 52 20.42 -6.44 -13.12
CA TYR A 52 20.34 -5.41 -14.15
C TYR A 52 21.04 -4.08 -13.78
N THR A 53 21.46 -3.89 -12.53
CA THR A 53 22.16 -2.67 -12.10
C THR A 53 23.48 -2.47 -12.82
N GLY A 54 24.23 -3.55 -13.11
CA GLY A 54 25.46 -3.46 -13.91
C GLY A 54 25.22 -2.90 -15.31
N ASN A 55 24.29 -3.52 -16.05
CA ASN A 55 23.91 -3.06 -17.39
C ASN A 55 23.37 -1.62 -17.40
N LEU A 56 22.64 -1.22 -16.35
CA LEU A 56 22.13 0.14 -16.23
C LEU A 56 23.25 1.15 -15.96
N ILE A 57 24.24 0.80 -15.16
CA ILE A 57 25.44 1.61 -14.92
C ILE A 57 26.22 1.79 -16.22
N ASP A 58 26.43 0.72 -16.98
CA ASP A 58 27.16 0.77 -18.26
C ASP A 58 26.41 1.63 -19.29
N TRP A 59 25.08 1.49 -19.36
CA TRP A 59 24.23 2.35 -20.18
C TRP A 59 24.34 3.82 -19.76
N LEU A 60 24.31 4.13 -18.46
CA LEU A 60 24.47 5.49 -17.95
C LEU A 60 25.84 6.09 -18.31
N TYR A 61 26.93 5.31 -18.19
CA TYR A 61 28.26 5.75 -18.61
C TYR A 61 28.31 6.10 -20.09
N SER A 62 27.69 5.27 -20.94
CA SER A 62 27.60 5.54 -22.38
C SER A 62 26.74 6.79 -22.70
N PHE A 63 25.61 6.96 -22.01
CA PHE A 63 24.70 8.09 -22.22
C PHE A 63 25.33 9.43 -21.81
N MET A 64 26.12 9.44 -20.74
CA MET A 64 26.80 10.63 -20.26
C MET A 64 28.12 10.91 -20.98
N ASN A 65 28.47 10.14 -22.02
CA ASN A 65 29.77 10.20 -22.72
C ASN A 65 30.96 10.16 -21.75
N LEU A 66 30.84 9.44 -20.64
CA LEU A 66 31.93 9.27 -19.69
C LEU A 66 32.91 8.26 -20.28
N PRO A 67 34.21 8.61 -20.45
CA PRO A 67 35.19 7.66 -20.96
C PRO A 67 35.22 6.40 -20.06
N PRO A 68 35.22 5.19 -20.63
CA PRO A 68 35.29 3.95 -19.84
C PRO A 68 36.65 3.78 -19.15
N ASP A 69 37.72 4.36 -19.70
CA ASP A 69 39.10 4.25 -19.21
C ASP A 69 39.66 5.60 -18.72
N TRP A 70 39.44 5.94 -17.44
CA TRP A 70 40.13 7.06 -16.77
C TRP A 70 41.38 6.52 -16.06
N LYS A 71 42.43 6.24 -16.84
CA LYS A 71 43.68 5.62 -16.35
C LYS A 71 44.49 6.48 -15.37
N GLU A 72 44.18 7.76 -15.19
CA GLU A 72 45.02 8.68 -14.39
C GLU A 72 44.32 9.32 -13.18
N TRP A 73 43.05 9.02 -12.92
CA TRP A 73 42.35 9.47 -11.71
C TRP A 73 41.69 8.29 -10.97
N THR A 74 42.53 7.50 -10.31
CA THR A 74 42.28 6.70 -9.09
C THR A 74 41.05 5.76 -9.08
N GLY A 75 41.28 4.45 -8.97
CA GLY A 75 40.23 3.45 -8.74
C GLY A 75 39.28 3.79 -7.58
N LEU A 76 39.69 4.63 -6.62
CA LEU A 76 38.84 5.17 -5.57
C LEU A 76 37.66 6.00 -6.07
N VAL A 77 37.84 6.89 -7.06
CA VAL A 77 36.73 7.73 -7.59
C VAL A 77 35.74 6.88 -8.36
N GLN A 78 36.20 5.89 -9.12
CA GLN A 78 35.34 4.94 -9.82
C GLN A 78 34.56 4.03 -8.86
N ILE A 79 35.22 3.51 -7.82
CA ILE A 79 34.56 2.72 -6.77
C ILE A 79 33.53 3.58 -6.04
N ALA A 80 33.89 4.82 -5.66
CA ALA A 80 32.98 5.74 -4.98
C ALA A 80 31.77 6.10 -5.85
N LEU A 81 31.96 6.40 -7.13
CA LEU A 81 30.88 6.69 -8.07
C LEU A 81 30.00 5.46 -8.32
N SER A 82 30.57 4.27 -8.47
CA SER A 82 29.82 3.02 -8.62
C SER A 82 28.99 2.71 -7.37
N ILE A 83 29.58 2.87 -6.17
CA ILE A 83 28.86 2.71 -4.90
C ILE A 83 27.74 3.74 -4.79
N PHE A 84 28.01 5.01 -5.13
CA PHE A 84 27.01 6.06 -5.10
C PHE A 84 25.85 5.76 -6.06
N ILE A 85 26.13 5.38 -7.30
CA ILE A 85 25.09 4.99 -8.28
C ILE A 85 24.32 3.76 -7.79
N ARG A 86 24.99 2.74 -7.23
CA ARG A 86 24.31 1.57 -6.65
C ARG A 86 23.41 1.94 -5.48
N ILE A 87 23.85 2.81 -4.57
CA ILE A 87 23.03 3.30 -3.47
C ILE A 87 21.84 4.09 -4.00
N LEU A 88 22.05 4.98 -4.97
CA LEU A 88 20.98 5.76 -5.58
C LEU A 88 19.95 4.85 -6.26
N LEU A 89 20.41 3.87 -7.04
CA LEU A 89 19.55 2.86 -7.69
C LEU A 89 18.83 1.98 -6.68
N PHE A 90 19.49 1.62 -5.57
CA PHE A 90 18.86 0.90 -4.47
C PHE A 90 17.78 1.72 -3.77
N LEU A 91 18.00 3.03 -3.54
CA LEU A 91 17.00 3.92 -2.96
C LEU A 91 15.81 4.13 -3.91
N ILE A 92 16.06 4.31 -5.21
CA ILE A 92 15.02 4.34 -6.24
C ILE A 92 14.25 3.01 -6.25
N TYR A 93 14.96 1.88 -6.19
CA TYR A 93 14.36 0.56 -6.08
C TYR A 93 13.43 0.45 -4.87
N LEU A 94 13.89 0.79 -3.66
CA LEU A 94 13.04 0.76 -2.46
C LEU A 94 11.80 1.65 -2.62
N ASN A 95 11.95 2.81 -3.29
CA ASN A 95 10.84 3.74 -3.51
C ASN A 95 9.85 3.24 -4.58
N LEU A 96 10.31 2.55 -5.62
CA LEU A 96 9.45 1.90 -6.62
C LEU A 96 8.80 0.62 -6.08
N PHE A 97 9.52 -0.12 -5.24
CA PHE A 97 9.12 -1.40 -4.68
C PHE A 97 7.81 -1.31 -3.92
N LYS A 98 7.59 -0.23 -3.15
CA LYS A 98 6.33 -0.01 -2.42
C LYS A 98 5.12 0.00 -3.35
N TYR A 99 5.24 0.56 -4.56
CA TYR A 99 4.15 0.61 -5.55
C TYR A 99 3.96 -0.73 -6.26
N ILE A 100 5.06 -1.43 -6.59
CA ILE A 100 5.04 -2.73 -7.27
C ILE A 100 4.40 -3.80 -6.37
N ILE A 101 4.73 -3.84 -5.07
CA ILE A 101 4.05 -4.75 -4.13
C ILE A 101 2.57 -4.41 -4.07
N LEU A 102 2.20 -3.15 -3.83
CA LEU A 102 0.79 -2.78 -3.65
C LEU A 102 -0.08 -3.26 -4.81
N PHE A 103 0.46 -3.22 -6.03
CA PHE A 103 -0.17 -3.75 -7.22
C PHE A 103 -0.23 -5.29 -7.25
N ILE A 104 0.90 -5.97 -7.01
CA ILE A 104 0.98 -7.44 -7.00
C ILE A 104 0.21 -8.06 -5.83
N PHE A 105 0.05 -7.32 -4.74
CA PHE A 105 -0.61 -7.73 -3.51
C PHE A 105 -2.12 -7.51 -3.56
N ALA A 106 -2.62 -6.70 -4.49
CA ALA A 106 -4.05 -6.42 -4.61
C ALA A 106 -4.92 -7.69 -4.77
N PRO A 107 -4.56 -8.68 -5.63
CA PRO A 107 -5.29 -9.95 -5.71
C PRO A 107 -5.28 -10.75 -4.40
N VAL A 108 -4.16 -10.71 -3.66
CA VAL A 108 -4.02 -11.39 -2.37
C VAL A 108 -4.93 -10.74 -1.32
N LEU A 109 -4.97 -9.41 -1.27
CA LEU A 109 -5.86 -8.66 -0.39
C LEU A 109 -7.33 -8.86 -0.74
N ALA A 110 -7.66 -8.90 -2.03
CA ALA A 110 -9.01 -9.23 -2.51
C ALA A 110 -9.44 -10.62 -2.03
N PHE A 111 -8.56 -11.62 -2.19
CA PHE A 111 -8.80 -12.98 -1.70
C PHE A 111 -9.04 -13.02 -0.18
N ILE A 112 -8.20 -12.34 0.61
CA ILE A 112 -8.36 -12.28 2.08
C ILE A 112 -9.67 -11.57 2.45
N SER A 113 -10.01 -10.48 1.77
CA SER A 113 -11.25 -9.75 1.98
C SER A 113 -12.47 -10.61 1.68
N GLU A 114 -12.51 -11.28 0.53
CA GLU A 114 -13.63 -12.15 0.15
C GLU A 114 -13.81 -13.30 1.16
N LYS A 115 -12.71 -13.94 1.58
CA LYS A 115 -12.74 -14.96 2.63
C LYS A 115 -13.28 -14.40 3.94
N THR A 116 -12.86 -13.20 4.31
CA THR A 116 -13.33 -12.50 5.53
C THR A 116 -14.83 -12.25 5.47
N GLN A 117 -15.33 -11.73 4.34
CA GLN A 117 -16.75 -11.43 4.15
C GLN A 117 -17.61 -12.69 4.16
N ASN A 118 -17.17 -13.75 3.46
CA ASN A 118 -17.84 -15.05 3.50
C ASN A 118 -18.01 -15.58 4.92
N ILE A 119 -16.96 -15.49 5.75
CA ILE A 119 -17.02 -15.89 7.17
C ILE A 119 -17.97 -14.99 7.97
N LEU A 120 -17.89 -13.66 7.79
CA LEU A 120 -18.74 -12.70 8.52
C LEU A 120 -20.23 -12.85 8.20
N HIS A 121 -20.57 -13.15 6.94
CA HIS A 121 -21.95 -13.28 6.48
C HIS A 121 -22.46 -14.72 6.45
N LYS A 122 -21.63 -15.71 6.85
CA LYS A 122 -21.93 -17.14 6.76
C LYS A 122 -22.33 -17.57 5.33
N GLU A 123 -21.73 -16.92 4.34
CA GLU A 123 -21.91 -17.25 2.93
C GLU A 123 -20.76 -18.16 2.45
N SER A 124 -21.03 -18.99 1.46
CA SER A 124 -20.03 -19.82 0.80
C SER A 124 -19.84 -19.39 -0.65
N ARG A 125 -19.61 -18.08 -0.91
CA ARG A 125 -19.24 -17.65 -2.27
C ARG A 125 -17.89 -18.26 -2.60
N THR A 126 -17.87 -19.10 -3.62
CA THR A 126 -16.63 -19.65 -4.19
C THR A 126 -16.04 -18.63 -5.15
N LEU A 127 -14.74 -18.35 -5.01
CA LEU A 127 -13.97 -17.59 -6.00
C LEU A 127 -14.12 -18.24 -7.38
N LYS A 128 -14.93 -17.66 -8.25
CA LYS A 128 -15.05 -18.12 -9.64
C LYS A 128 -13.94 -17.46 -10.46
N LEU A 129 -12.93 -18.23 -10.88
CA LEU A 129 -11.76 -17.75 -11.64
C LEU A 129 -12.10 -16.86 -12.85
N HIS A 130 -13.22 -17.09 -13.52
CA HIS A 130 -13.66 -16.25 -14.65
C HIS A 130 -14.14 -14.84 -14.24
N HIS A 131 -14.62 -14.67 -13.00
CA HIS A 131 -14.99 -13.38 -12.44
C HIS A 131 -13.76 -12.59 -11.94
N VAL A 132 -12.70 -13.31 -11.55
CA VAL A 132 -11.47 -12.75 -10.97
C VAL A 132 -10.80 -11.72 -11.88
N VAL A 133 -10.75 -11.93 -13.20
CA VAL A 133 -10.08 -10.98 -14.10
C VAL A 133 -10.82 -9.64 -14.17
N ARG A 134 -12.15 -9.67 -14.26
CA ARG A 134 -12.98 -8.46 -14.29
C ARG A 134 -12.89 -7.72 -12.97
N ASP A 135 -12.88 -8.45 -11.86
CA ASP A 135 -12.78 -7.91 -10.51
C ASP A 135 -11.39 -7.27 -10.29
N ILE A 136 -10.31 -7.91 -10.75
CA ILE A 136 -8.95 -7.32 -10.78
C ILE A 136 -8.89 -6.02 -11.59
N ILE A 137 -9.43 -6.01 -12.81
CA ILE A 137 -9.43 -4.81 -13.66
C ILE A 137 -10.18 -3.67 -12.96
N ARG A 138 -11.33 -3.98 -12.36
CA ARG A 138 -12.14 -3.01 -11.61
C ARG A 138 -11.39 -2.48 -10.39
N GLY A 139 -10.80 -3.36 -9.58
CA GLY A 139 -9.97 -2.99 -8.44
C GLY A 139 -8.78 -2.12 -8.86
N MET A 140 -8.16 -2.41 -10.01
CA MET A 140 -7.10 -1.58 -10.57
C MET A 140 -7.59 -0.17 -10.93
N PHE A 141 -8.75 -0.03 -11.55
CA PHE A 141 -9.33 1.28 -11.84
C PHE A 141 -9.57 2.11 -10.56
N ILE A 142 -10.09 1.49 -9.50
CA ILE A 142 -10.30 2.18 -8.22
C ILE A 142 -8.96 2.58 -7.61
N ALA A 143 -7.98 1.68 -7.61
CA ALA A 143 -6.64 1.95 -7.12
C ALA A 143 -6.00 3.13 -7.87
N ILE A 144 -6.12 3.18 -9.20
CA ILE A 144 -5.62 4.29 -10.02
C ILE A 144 -6.30 5.61 -9.63
N ILE A 145 -7.62 5.63 -9.42
CA ILE A 145 -8.34 6.84 -9.00
C ILE A 145 -7.86 7.30 -7.63
N LEU A 146 -7.76 6.39 -6.66
CA LEU A 146 -7.29 6.71 -5.31
C LEU A 146 -5.84 7.21 -5.30
N ILE A 147 -4.95 6.57 -6.04
CA ILE A 147 -3.55 7.00 -6.20
C ILE A 147 -3.49 8.38 -6.87
N SER A 148 -4.29 8.61 -7.90
CA SER A 148 -4.34 9.92 -8.59
C SER A 148 -4.81 11.02 -7.64
N LEU A 149 -5.86 10.77 -6.85
CA LEU A 149 -6.34 11.70 -5.84
C LEU A 149 -5.31 11.91 -4.71
N GLN A 150 -4.56 10.88 -4.33
CA GLN A 150 -3.47 10.97 -3.37
C GLN A 150 -2.34 11.87 -3.90
N VAL A 151 -1.92 11.67 -5.15
CA VAL A 151 -0.89 12.49 -5.80
C VAL A 151 -1.33 13.94 -5.91
N VAL A 152 -2.58 14.21 -6.30
CA VAL A 152 -3.14 15.57 -6.32
C VAL A 152 -3.14 16.18 -4.92
N SER A 153 -3.55 15.43 -3.90
CA SER A 153 -3.55 15.91 -2.50
C SER A 153 -2.14 16.21 -2.00
N TRP A 154 -1.16 15.40 -2.40
CA TRP A 154 0.25 15.61 -2.11
C TRP A 154 0.80 16.87 -2.78
N LEU A 155 0.52 17.09 -4.07
CA LEU A 155 0.92 18.30 -4.79
C LEU A 155 0.32 19.56 -4.15
N LEU A 156 -0.96 19.52 -3.79
CA LEU A 156 -1.62 20.62 -3.08
C LEU A 156 -0.99 20.89 -1.71
N LEU A 157 -0.60 19.85 -0.97
CA LEU A 157 0.10 19.99 0.31
C LEU A 157 1.47 20.67 0.13
N VAL A 158 2.23 20.28 -0.90
CA VAL A 158 3.52 20.90 -1.21
C VAL A 158 3.34 22.40 -1.54
N LEU A 159 2.38 22.74 -2.40
CA LEU A 159 2.07 24.13 -2.73
C LEU A 159 1.69 24.93 -1.48
N LEU A 160 0.87 24.35 -0.60
CA LEU A 160 0.46 24.98 0.66
C LEU A 160 1.65 25.24 1.59
N CYS A 161 2.57 24.28 1.74
CA CYS A 161 3.78 24.45 2.55
C CYS A 161 4.73 25.51 1.99
N ILE A 162 4.82 25.66 0.66
CA ILE A 162 5.60 26.72 0.03
C ILE A 162 4.95 28.09 0.28
N SER A 163 3.62 28.20 0.15
CA SER A 163 2.90 29.46 0.40
C SER A 163 2.86 29.87 1.88
N LEU A 164 2.90 28.89 2.80
CA LEU A 164 2.86 29.10 4.25
C LEU A 164 4.06 28.38 4.90
N PRO A 165 5.24 29.02 4.99
CA PRO A 165 6.46 28.40 5.53
C PRO A 165 6.29 27.85 6.97
N LEU A 166 5.37 28.41 7.76
CA LEU A 166 5.03 27.92 9.10
C LEU A 166 4.49 26.48 9.12
N LEU A 167 3.95 25.98 8.00
CA LEU A 167 3.47 24.62 7.86
C LEU A 167 4.57 23.62 7.49
N ALA A 168 5.74 24.10 7.01
CA ALA A 168 6.82 23.23 6.54
C ALA A 168 7.32 22.23 7.61
N PRO A 169 7.46 22.59 8.90
CA PRO A 169 7.87 21.63 9.94
C PRO A 169 6.85 20.48 10.13
N PHE A 170 5.58 20.71 9.80
CA PHE A 170 4.50 19.74 9.95
C PHE A 170 4.25 18.92 8.68
N TYR A 171 4.99 19.17 7.59
CA TYR A 171 4.78 18.52 6.29
C TYR A 171 4.74 17.00 6.39
N ALA A 172 5.69 16.38 7.10
CA ALA A 172 5.75 14.92 7.25
C ALA A 172 4.51 14.36 7.96
N ILE A 173 4.02 15.05 9.01
CA ILE A 173 2.81 14.65 9.73
C ILE A 173 1.58 14.82 8.85
N LEU A 174 1.46 15.94 8.14
CA LEU A 174 0.34 16.18 7.22
C LEU A 174 0.30 15.17 6.08
N LEU A 175 1.46 14.83 5.52
CA LEU A 175 1.59 13.80 4.50
C LEU A 175 1.15 12.44 5.04
N PHE A 176 1.63 12.05 6.21
CA PHE A 176 1.21 10.82 6.88
C PHE A 176 -0.31 10.75 7.07
N LEU A 177 -0.96 11.86 7.45
CA LEU A 177 -2.41 11.93 7.61
C LEU A 177 -3.16 11.77 6.28
N ILE A 178 -2.66 12.37 5.20
CA ILE A 178 -3.22 12.21 3.84
C ILE A 178 -3.09 10.76 3.39
N GLU A 179 -1.90 10.16 3.50
CA GLU A 179 -1.65 8.77 3.14
C GLU A 179 -2.54 7.81 3.93
N SER A 180 -2.75 8.09 5.22
CA SER A 180 -3.63 7.31 6.10
C SER A 180 -5.07 7.26 5.57
N PHE A 181 -5.58 8.34 5.01
CA PHE A 181 -6.91 8.32 4.39
C PHE A 181 -6.95 7.43 3.15
N PHE A 182 -6.00 7.58 2.23
CA PHE A 182 -6.02 6.87 0.95
C PHE A 182 -5.72 5.37 1.08
N PHE A 183 -4.83 4.97 1.98
CA PHE A 183 -4.62 3.54 2.25
C PHE A 183 -5.81 2.90 2.94
N GLY A 184 -6.46 3.56 3.89
CA GLY A 184 -7.66 2.97 4.49
C GLY A 184 -8.86 2.98 3.53
N ALA A 185 -8.93 3.94 2.62
CA ALA A 185 -9.90 3.95 1.52
C ALA A 185 -9.74 2.72 0.61
N SER A 186 -8.50 2.35 0.25
CA SER A 186 -8.26 1.15 -0.56
C SER A 186 -8.62 -0.14 0.18
N MET A 187 -8.35 -0.22 1.50
CA MET A 187 -8.78 -1.38 2.30
C MET A 187 -10.31 -1.52 2.37
N MET A 188 -11.02 -0.40 2.48
CA MET A 188 -12.48 -0.37 2.53
C MET A 188 -13.12 -0.75 1.18
N ASP A 189 -12.43 -0.51 0.07
CA ASP A 189 -12.91 -0.83 -1.28
C ASP A 189 -13.08 -2.35 -1.50
N TYR A 190 -12.16 -3.18 -1.00
CA TYR A 190 -12.28 -4.65 -1.11
C TYR A 190 -13.58 -5.19 -0.48
N ARG A 191 -14.08 -4.53 0.57
CA ARG A 191 -15.39 -4.87 1.16
C ARG A 191 -16.53 -4.41 0.25
N ASN A 192 -16.45 -3.21 -0.33
CA ASN A 192 -17.48 -2.73 -1.25
C ASN A 192 -17.57 -3.59 -2.53
N GLU A 193 -16.44 -4.10 -3.00
CA GLU A 193 -16.37 -5.04 -4.11
C GLU A 193 -17.15 -6.35 -3.83
N TYR A 194 -17.00 -6.93 -2.64
CA TYR A 194 -17.78 -8.10 -2.23
C TYR A 194 -19.30 -7.90 -2.36
N PHE A 195 -19.78 -6.70 -2.03
CA PHE A 195 -21.20 -6.32 -2.14
C PHE A 195 -21.61 -5.87 -3.55
N GLY A 196 -20.72 -5.93 -4.54
CA GLY A 196 -21.03 -5.63 -5.93
C GLY A 196 -21.24 -4.15 -6.24
N LEU A 197 -20.85 -3.23 -5.34
CA LEU A 197 -20.99 -1.78 -5.57
C LEU A 197 -20.20 -1.37 -6.80
N SER A 198 -20.70 -0.49 -7.66
CA SER A 198 -19.89 0.09 -8.75
C SER A 198 -18.73 0.95 -8.20
N VAL A 199 -17.73 1.24 -9.06
CA VAL A 199 -16.59 2.12 -8.73
C VAL A 199 -17.05 3.44 -8.12
N LYS A 200 -18.05 4.07 -8.74
CA LYS A 200 -18.61 5.35 -8.29
C LYS A 200 -19.28 5.22 -6.93
N GLU A 201 -20.08 4.17 -6.70
CA GLU A 201 -20.75 3.93 -5.42
C GLU A 201 -19.77 3.62 -4.31
N SER A 202 -18.71 2.87 -4.60
CA SER A 202 -17.64 2.59 -3.64
C SER A 202 -16.98 3.88 -3.17
N LEU A 203 -16.56 4.75 -4.11
CA LEU A 203 -15.98 6.05 -3.80
C LEU A 203 -16.95 6.92 -2.99
N ILE A 204 -18.21 7.07 -3.42
CA ILE A 204 -19.21 7.84 -2.67
C ILE A 204 -19.34 7.32 -1.24
N ARG A 205 -19.34 6.01 -1.04
CA ARG A 205 -19.45 5.38 0.28
C ARG A 205 -18.22 5.63 1.13
N ILE A 206 -17.01 5.49 0.57
CA ILE A 206 -15.75 5.81 1.25
C ILE A 206 -15.74 7.27 1.69
N PHE A 207 -16.06 8.20 0.79
CA PHE A 207 -16.07 9.64 1.09
C PHE A 207 -17.21 10.05 2.04
N ARG A 208 -18.29 9.26 2.15
CA ARG A 208 -19.36 9.47 3.15
C ARG A 208 -18.97 9.01 4.56
N HIS A 209 -18.02 8.08 4.66
CA HIS A 209 -17.54 7.46 5.90
C HIS A 209 -16.02 7.62 6.06
N LYS A 210 -15.55 8.86 5.88
CA LYS A 210 -14.11 9.20 5.91
C LYS A 210 -13.42 8.81 7.21
N GLY A 211 -14.15 8.76 8.34
CA GLY A 211 -13.56 8.38 9.62
C GLY A 211 -13.15 6.91 9.65
N ILE A 212 -13.89 6.04 8.95
CA ILE A 212 -13.54 4.61 8.85
C ILE A 212 -12.26 4.46 8.04
N ALA A 213 -12.24 5.07 6.84
CA ALA A 213 -11.08 5.06 5.95
C ALA A 213 -9.85 5.65 6.65
N PHE A 214 -9.93 6.89 7.15
CA PHE A 214 -8.82 7.53 7.85
C PHE A 214 -8.34 6.72 9.05
N GLY A 215 -9.24 6.29 9.94
CA GLY A 215 -8.84 5.53 11.14
C GLY A 215 -8.22 4.18 10.80
N ASN A 216 -8.70 3.51 9.74
CA ASN A 216 -8.14 2.23 9.31
C ASN A 216 -6.72 2.41 8.76
N GLY A 217 -6.51 3.36 7.84
CA GLY A 217 -5.20 3.57 7.24
C GLY A 217 -4.21 4.26 8.18
N PHE A 218 -4.68 5.01 9.19
CA PHE A 218 -3.81 5.55 10.25
C PHE A 218 -3.15 4.42 11.05
N CYS A 219 -3.93 3.41 11.47
CA CYS A 219 -3.40 2.24 12.15
C CYS A 219 -2.48 1.42 11.23
N LEU A 220 -2.83 1.27 9.94
CA LEU A 220 -1.99 0.59 8.96
C LEU A 220 -0.63 1.28 8.82
N ASN A 221 -0.62 2.61 8.69
CA ASN A 221 0.62 3.37 8.59
C ASN A 221 1.47 3.22 9.84
N LEU A 222 0.88 3.26 11.04
CA LEU A 222 1.61 2.96 12.28
C LEU A 222 2.19 1.55 12.30
N LEU A 223 1.46 0.55 11.78
CA LEU A 223 1.99 -0.82 11.68
C LEU A 223 3.17 -0.88 10.72
N ILE A 224 3.08 -0.25 9.54
CA ILE A 224 4.15 -0.22 8.53
C ILE A 224 5.44 0.41 9.08
N LEU A 225 5.36 1.30 10.08
CA LEU A 225 6.56 1.83 10.77
C LEU A 225 7.34 0.74 11.52
N ILE A 226 6.72 -0.40 11.86
CA ILE A 226 7.40 -1.55 12.45
C ILE A 226 8.08 -2.33 11.30
N PRO A 227 9.42 -2.31 11.21
CA PRO A 227 10.13 -2.93 10.10
C PRO A 227 9.83 -4.43 10.01
N VAL A 228 9.79 -4.95 8.78
CA VAL A 228 9.50 -6.36 8.46
C VAL A 228 8.08 -6.78 8.86
N LEU A 229 7.74 -6.86 10.14
CA LEU A 229 6.44 -7.34 10.61
C LEU A 229 5.28 -6.46 10.13
N GLY A 230 5.44 -5.14 10.21
CA GLY A 230 4.45 -4.18 9.76
C GLY A 230 4.14 -4.28 8.27
N VAL A 231 5.19 -4.39 7.46
CA VAL A 231 5.07 -4.50 6.00
C VAL A 231 4.45 -5.83 5.59
N LEU A 232 4.80 -6.92 6.28
CA LEU A 232 4.34 -8.27 5.95
C LEU A 232 2.88 -8.51 6.37
N PHE A 233 2.50 -8.09 7.58
CA PHE A 233 1.20 -8.42 8.17
C PHE A 233 0.21 -7.25 8.16
N GLY A 234 0.70 -6.01 8.12
CA GLY A 234 -0.09 -4.79 8.23
C GLY A 234 -1.24 -4.73 7.23
N PRO A 235 -1.00 -4.85 5.90
CA PRO A 235 -2.08 -4.72 4.93
C PRO A 235 -3.14 -5.83 5.04
N SER A 236 -2.74 -7.07 5.34
CA SER A 236 -3.69 -8.17 5.60
C SER A 236 -4.53 -7.93 6.85
N LEU A 237 -3.94 -7.37 7.91
CA LEU A 237 -4.69 -6.99 9.11
C LEU A 237 -5.63 -5.82 8.84
N ALA A 238 -5.16 -4.84 8.05
CA ALA A 238 -5.92 -3.65 7.69
C ALA A 238 -7.14 -3.98 6.84
N VAL A 239 -7.05 -4.88 5.86
CA VAL A 239 -8.20 -5.30 5.03
C VAL A 239 -9.26 -6.01 5.86
N ILE A 240 -8.86 -6.90 6.79
CA ILE A 240 -9.79 -7.59 7.71
C ILE A 240 -10.42 -6.56 8.67
N SER A 241 -9.61 -5.64 9.21
CA SER A 241 -10.11 -4.58 10.08
C SER A 241 -11.08 -3.65 9.35
N ALA A 242 -10.81 -3.29 8.10
CA ALA A 242 -11.70 -2.44 7.30
C ALA A 242 -13.03 -3.14 7.06
N ALA A 243 -12.99 -4.43 6.67
CA ALA A 243 -14.17 -5.27 6.54
C ALA A 243 -15.05 -5.25 7.81
N ILE A 244 -14.46 -5.49 8.98
CA ILE A 244 -15.17 -5.51 10.26
C ILE A 244 -15.73 -4.12 10.62
N ALA A 245 -14.93 -3.06 10.50
CA ALA A 245 -15.34 -1.70 10.86
C ALA A 245 -16.49 -1.19 9.95
N SER A 246 -16.37 -1.47 8.65
CA SER A 246 -17.36 -1.13 7.64
C SER A 246 -18.66 -1.91 7.84
N ASN A 247 -18.61 -3.22 8.07
CA ASN A 247 -19.82 -4.01 8.33
C ASN A 247 -20.56 -3.52 9.59
N ARG A 248 -19.86 -3.20 10.68
CA ARG A 248 -20.47 -2.64 11.91
C ARG A 248 -21.06 -1.24 11.79
N THR A 249 -20.89 -0.56 10.66
CA THR A 249 -21.25 0.87 10.52
C THR A 249 -22.07 1.18 9.28
N LEU A 250 -21.93 0.36 8.23
CA LEU A 250 -22.56 0.55 6.93
C LEU A 250 -23.73 -0.42 6.70
N GLU A 251 -23.93 -1.38 7.61
CA GLU A 251 -25.14 -2.20 7.71
C GLU A 251 -26.32 -1.39 8.27
#